data_AF-A0A3D4U0S1-F1
#
_entry.id   AF-A0A3D4U0S1-F1
#
_cell.length_a   1.000
_cell.length_b   1.000
_cell.length_c   1.000
_cell.angle_alpha   90.00
_cell.angle_beta   90.00
_cell.angle_gamma   90.00
#
_symmetry.space_group_name_H-M   'P 1'
#
loop_
_entity.id
_entity.type
_entity.pdbx_description
1 polymer ?
#
loop_
_entity_poly.entity_id
_entity_poly.type
_entity_poly.pdbx_seq_one_letter_code
_entity_poly.pdbx_strand_id
1 'polypeptide(L)' 'MIQKILFGGVEIVDTRTNKIERVDRKIYLENETPNNASVVEYFLREKNPKERKHFRVSRICKDTAKVIGVTNY' A
#
# COMPACT_ATOMS: atom_id res chain seq x y z
N MET A 1 -20.27 -8.08 2.05
CA MET A 1 -20.31 -6.63 1.75
C MET A 1 -19.51 -6.46 0.47
N ILE A 2 -20.03 -5.84 -0.59
CA ILE A 2 -19.27 -5.70 -1.84
C ILE A 2 -18.12 -4.71 -1.62
N GLN A 3 -16.88 -5.10 -1.95
CA GLN A 3 -15.69 -4.27 -1.84
C GLN A 3 -15.08 -4.04 -3.22
N LYS A 4 -14.54 -2.84 -3.49
CA LYS A 4 -13.85 -2.56 -4.75
C LYS A 4 -12.39 -2.95 -4.67
N ILE A 5 -11.89 -3.52 -5.77
CA ILE A 5 -10.47 -3.77 -6.00
C ILE A 5 -9.90 -2.55 -6.74
N LEU A 6 -8.93 -1.90 -6.11
CA LEU A 6 -8.28 -0.70 -6.59
C LEU A 6 -6.87 -1.02 -7.07
N PHE A 7 -6.47 -0.38 -8.16
CA PHE A 7 -5.11 -0.39 -8.69
C PHE A 7 -4.57 1.03 -8.67
N GLY A 8 -3.54 1.28 -7.87
CA GLY A 8 -3.04 2.64 -7.67
C GLY A 8 -1.66 2.68 -7.04
N GLY A 9 -1.32 3.86 -6.53
CA GLY A 9 -0.06 4.10 -5.83
C GLY A 9 -0.18 4.01 -4.31
N VAL A 10 0.98 3.84 -3.69
CA VAL A 10 1.19 3.85 -2.24
C VAL A 10 2.41 4.71 -1.93
N GLU A 11 2.30 5.53 -0.90
CA GLU A 11 3.42 6.31 -0.36
C GLU A 11 4.05 5.56 0.81
N ILE A 12 5.35 5.32 0.68
CA ILE A 12 6.18 4.66 1.68
C ILE A 12 7.17 5.70 2.17
N VAL A 13 7.38 5.75 3.48
CA VAL A 13 8.34 6.65 4.11
C VAL A 13 9.45 5.81 4.73
N ASP A 14 10.68 6.17 4.40
CA ASP A 14 11.87 5.67 5.10
C ASP A 14 12.00 6.41 6.43
N THR A 15 11.95 5.68 7.55
CA THR A 15 12.04 6.24 8.91
C THR A 15 13.45 6.69 9.28
N ARG A 16 14.48 6.30 8.52
CA ARG A 16 15.87 6.74 8.74
C ARG A 16 16.14 8.08 8.07
N THR A 17 15.67 8.24 6.83
CA THR A 17 15.98 9.41 5.99
C THR A 17 14.82 10.38 5.84
N ASN A 18 13.63 10.02 6.32
CA ASN A 18 12.35 10.70 6.06
C ASN A 18 12.06 10.89 4.57
N LYS A 19 12.69 10.10 3.68
CA LYS A 19 12.36 10.12 2.27
C LYS A 19 11.01 9.48 2.03
N ILE A 20 10.19 10.18 1.25
CA ILE A 20 8.92 9.68 0.74
C ILE A 20 9.18 9.07 -0.62
N GLU A 21 8.92 7.78 -0.76
CA GLU A 21 8.93 7.05 -2.01
C GLU A 21 7.50 6.72 -2.40
N ARG A 22 7.16 6.99 -3.66
CA ARG A 22 5.88 6.57 -4.24
C ARG A 22 6.08 5.29 -5.02
N VAL A 23 5.30 4.27 -4.67
CA VAL A 23 5.27 2.99 -5.36
C VAL A 23 3.92 2.88 -6.07
N ASP A 24 3.93 3.07 -7.38
CA ASP A 24 2.75 2.87 -8.22
C ASP A 24 2.55 1.39 -8.58
N ARG A 25 1.40 1.07 -9.18
CA ARG A 25 1.03 -0.28 -9.65
C ARG A 25 0.81 -1.32 -8.55
N LYS A 26 0.21 -0.90 -7.44
CA LYS A 26 -0.20 -1.79 -6.36
C LYS A 26 -1.70 -2.04 -6.39
N ILE A 27 -2.09 -3.26 -6.03
CA ILE A 27 -3.48 -3.67 -5.86
C ILE A 27 -3.81 -3.62 -4.38
N TYR A 28 -4.96 -3.04 -4.05
CA TYR A 28 -5.48 -2.98 -2.69
C TYR A 28 -7.01 -2.85 -2.70
N LEU A 29 -7.65 -3.19 -1.58
CA LEU A 29 -9.10 -3.07 -1.41
C LEU A 29 -9.48 -1.68 -0.94
N GLU A 30 -10.71 -1.25 -1.24
CA GLU A 30 -11.25 0.06 -0.85
C GLU A 30 -11.17 0.30 0.67
N ASN A 31 -11.35 -0.75 1.48
CA ASN A 31 -11.34 -0.68 2.95
C ASN A 31 -9.95 -0.92 3.57
N GLU A 32 -8.92 -1.19 2.77
CA GLU A 32 -7.59 -1.39 3.32
C GLU A 32 -7.01 -0.10 3.88
N THR A 33 -6.28 -0.24 4.98
CA THR A 33 -5.64 0.87 5.69
C THR A 33 -4.13 0.69 5.68
N PRO A 34 -3.37 1.79 5.65
CA PRO A 34 -1.91 1.75 5.69
C PRO A 34 -1.35 1.19 7.01
N ASN A 35 -2.18 0.99 8.03
CA ASN A 35 -1.78 0.38 9.30
C ASN A 35 -2.07 -1.12 9.38
N ASN A 36 -2.74 -1.71 8.39
CA ASN A 36 -3.00 -3.15 8.39
C ASN A 36 -1.70 -3.92 8.12
N ALA A 37 -1.31 -4.80 9.05
CA ALA A 37 -0.04 -5.52 9.00
C ALA A 37 0.14 -6.30 7.70
N SER A 38 -0.90 -6.98 7.20
CA SER A 38 -0.84 -7.75 5.96
C SER A 38 -0.63 -6.86 4.73
N VAL A 39 -1.24 -5.67 4.74
CA VAL A 39 -1.15 -4.68 3.66
C VAL A 39 0.23 -4.04 3.63
N VAL A 40 0.72 -3.67 4.81
CA VAL A 40 2.07 -3.15 4.99
C VAL A 40 3.10 -4.16 4.52
N GLU A 41 2.97 -5.42 4.93
CA GLU A 41 3.87 -6.48 4.51
C GLU A 41 3.84 -6.71 3.00
N TYR A 42 2.64 -6.69 2.38
CA TYR A 42 2.49 -6.81 0.93
C TYR A 42 3.22 -5.69 0.17
N PHE A 43 3.04 -4.43 0.58
CA PHE A 43 3.71 -3.30 -0.06
C PHE A 43 5.22 -3.29 0.19
N LEU A 44 5.65 -3.69 1.39
CA LEU A 44 7.07 -3.76 1.77
C LEU A 44 7.75 -5.06 1.32
N ARG A 45 7.03 -6.00 0.69
CA ARG A 45 7.59 -7.29 0.27
C ARG A 45 8.71 -7.13 -0.77
N GLU A 46 8.57 -6.15 -1.66
CA GLU A 46 9.59 -5.79 -2.66
C GLU A 46 10.86 -5.19 -2.04
N LYS A 47 10.78 -4.69 -0.81
CA LYS A 47 11.94 -4.22 -0.06
C LYS A 47 12.57 -5.40 0.69
N ASN A 48 13.91 -5.39 0.78
CA ASN A 48 14.66 -6.42 1.47
C ASN A 48 14.17 -6.60 2.92
N PRO A 49 14.04 -7.84 3.43
CA PRO A 49 13.51 -8.11 4.77
C PRO A 49 14.31 -7.41 5.89
N LYS A 50 15.62 -7.18 5.68
CA LYS A 50 16.47 -6.42 6.61
C LYS A 50 16.13 -4.93 6.65
N GLU A 51 15.71 -4.36 5.53
CA GLU A 51 15.41 -2.93 5.42
C GLU A 51 13.95 -2.61 5.74
N ARG A 52 13.03 -3.59 5.67
CA ARG A 52 11.59 -3.41 5.96
C ARG A 52 11.29 -2.70 7.29
N LYS A 53 12.11 -2.93 8.33
CA LYS A 53 11.96 -2.27 9.65
C LYS A 53 12.11 -0.75 9.59
N HIS A 54 12.68 -0.24 8.49
CA HIS A 54 12.93 1.17 8.27
C HIS A 54 11.95 1.80 7.29
N PHE A 55 10.96 1.05 6.81
CA PHE A 55 9.94 1.59 5.92
C PHE A 55 8.58 1.52 6.60
N ARG A 56 7.78 2.56 6.42
CA ARG A 56 6.40 2.62 6.87
C ARG A 56 5.51 3.05 5.72
N VAL A 57 4.36 2.41 5.56
CA VAL A 57 3.34 2.89 4.64
C VAL A 57 2.69 4.13 5.26
N SER A 58 2.83 5.27 4.59
CA SER A 58 2.25 6.54 5.04
C SER A 58 0.81 6.67 4.57
N ARG A 59 0.59 6.44 3.26
CA ARG A 59 -0.71 6.64 2.64
C ARG A 59 -0.93 5.67 1.49
N ILE A 60 -2.17 5.23 1.35
CA ILE A 60 -2.65 4.52 0.16
C ILE A 60 -3.35 5.56 -0.71
N CYS A 61 -2.87 5.79 -1.94
CA CYS A 61 -3.36 6.85 -2.83
C CYS A 61 -4.67 6.46 -3.53
N LYS A 62 -5.72 6.23 -2.74
CA LYS A 62 -7.06 5.84 -3.20
C LYS A 62 -7.66 6.83 -4.19
N ASP A 63 -7.36 8.12 -4.02
CA ASP A 63 -7.86 9.21 -4.87
C ASP A 63 -7.40 9.10 -6.33
N THR A 64 -6.22 8.49 -6.55
CA THR A 64 -5.63 8.30 -7.88
C THR A 64 -5.78 6.87 -8.38
N ALA A 65 -6.46 6.01 -7.63
CA ALA A 65 -6.55 4.59 -7.93
C ALA A 65 -7.68 4.29 -8.91
N LYS A 66 -7.42 3.39 -9.86
CA LYS A 66 -8.41 2.90 -10.81
C LYS A 66 -9.11 1.67 -10.23
N VAL A 67 -10.44 1.65 -10.29
CA VAL A 67 -11.21 0.44 -9.97
C VAL A 67 -10.97 -0.58 -11.08
N ILE A 68 -10.45 -1.76 -10.72
CA ILE A 68 -10.20 -2.86 -11.65
C ILE A 68 -11.19 -4.01 -11.49
N GLY A 69 -11.97 -4.01 -10.42
CA GLY A 69 -12.99 -5.02 -10.18
C GLY A 69 -13.72 -4.80 -8.86
N VAL A 70 -14.62 -5.72 -8.56
CA VAL A 70 -15.33 -5.81 -7.29
C VAL A 70 -15.21 -7.23 -6.77
N THR A 71 -15.17 -7.35 -5.44
CA THR A 71 -15.15 -8.62 -4.73
C THR A 71 -16.25 -8.65 -3.69
N ASN A 72 -16.81 -9.83 -3.46
CA ASN A 72 -17.86 -10.05 -2.47
C ASN A 72 -17.34 -10.77 -1.22
N TYR A 73 -16.05 -11.14 -1.22
CA TYR A 73 -15.35 -11.72 -0.07
C TYR A 73 -15.38 -10.77 1.14
#